data_AF-A0A501W4J9-F1
#
_entry.id   AF-A0A501W4J9-F1
#
_cell.length_a   1.000
_cell.length_b   1.000
_cell.length_c   1.000
_cell.angle_alpha   90.00
_cell.angle_beta   90.00
_cell.angle_gamma   90.00
#
_symmetry.space_group_name_H-M   'P 1'
#
loop_
_entity.id
_entity.type
_entity.pdbx_description
1 polymer ?
#
loop_
_entity_poly.entity_id
_entity_poly.type
_entity_poly.pdbx_seq_one_letter_code
_entity_poly.pdbx_strand_id
1 'polypeptide(L)'
;MSTPKAKLSKYEITGYILIILGAVVLVWGTIKFNLAEELYLDPADREGVFGQYGEFIGGIVGSLWALAGVFLFFATLTYQKREFELQRFELHKTQKIFQQQNFSTLYISFIQKHNDIIDSLVAFDINQSAWRGSNFFVFFQEKVLTSFVQKVRNLNDEEKTEADLVDIFREYFTYHFTFYQNSLNPYLKNLSVLFKLIQRYKTETQDQGEYYSFITKANFTQSELFLIYHVAQFNLLKEFNAINNAFDVFEDMAEEYKVAHIVQQELE
;
A
#
# COMPACT_ATOMS: atom_id res chain seq x y z
N MET A 1 -26.11 -4.19 17.29
CA MET A 1 -24.84 -4.18 18.04
C MET A 1 -25.06 -3.36 19.30
N SER A 2 -25.23 -4.02 20.45
CA SER A 2 -25.45 -3.36 21.74
C SER A 2 -24.16 -2.69 22.19
N THR A 3 -24.16 -1.36 22.29
CA THR A 3 -23.08 -0.59 22.91
C THR A 3 -22.82 -1.13 24.32
N PRO A 4 -21.59 -1.54 24.66
CA PRO A 4 -21.29 -1.97 26.02
C PRO A 4 -21.43 -0.73 26.91
N LYS A 5 -22.34 -0.79 27.89
CA LYS A 5 -22.48 0.25 28.93
C LYS A 5 -21.09 0.53 29.50
N ALA A 6 -20.58 1.75 29.29
CA ALA A 6 -19.30 2.18 29.82
C ALA A 6 -19.34 2.01 31.34
N LYS A 7 -18.53 1.08 31.87
CA LYS A 7 -18.35 0.94 33.31
C LYS A 7 -17.65 2.20 33.81
N LEU A 8 -18.29 2.91 34.74
CA LEU A 8 -17.70 4.08 35.40
C LEU A 8 -16.31 3.74 35.96
N SER A 9 -15.36 4.63 35.76
CA SER A 9 -14.00 4.49 36.27
C SER A 9 -13.99 4.54 37.79
N LYS A 10 -13.04 3.86 38.44
CA LYS A 10 -12.89 3.86 39.90
C LYS A 10 -12.77 5.28 40.46
N TYR A 11 -12.12 6.18 39.71
CA TYR A 11 -11.96 7.59 40.09
C TYR A 11 -13.26 8.39 40.00
N GLU A 12 -14.14 8.08 39.05
CA GLU A 12 -15.47 8.73 38.93
C GLU A 12 -16.36 8.38 40.10
N ILE A 13 -16.37 7.09 40.46
CA ILE A 13 -17.14 6.58 41.60
C ILE A 13 -16.66 7.26 42.90
N THR A 14 -15.35 7.32 43.13
CA THR A 14 -14.77 8.00 44.29
C THR A 14 -15.13 9.49 44.31
N GLY A 15 -15.06 10.18 43.17
CA GLY A 15 -15.46 11.58 43.04
C GLY A 15 -16.93 11.81 43.41
N TYR A 16 -17.85 10.99 42.89
CA TYR A 16 -19.27 11.10 43.21
C TYR A 16 -19.57 10.80 44.68
N ILE A 17 -18.90 9.81 45.28
CA ILE A 17 -19.05 9.52 46.71
C ILE A 17 -18.63 10.73 47.55
N LEU A 18 -17.52 11.39 47.21
CA LEU A 18 -17.05 12.58 47.93
C LEU A 18 -18.00 13.78 47.79
N ILE A 19 -18.64 13.96 46.62
CA ILE A 19 -19.66 14.99 46.43
C ILE A 19 -20.87 14.73 47.32
N ILE A 20 -21.38 13.49 47.31
CA ILE A 20 -22.52 13.08 48.14
C ILE A 20 -22.19 13.24 49.63
N LEU A 21 -21.00 12.80 50.05
CA LEU A 21 -20.53 12.96 51.41
C LEU A 21 -20.45 14.45 51.81
N GLY A 22 -19.89 15.30 50.95
CA GLY A 22 -19.85 16.74 51.16
C GLY A 22 -21.25 17.36 51.29
N ALA A 23 -22.21 16.91 50.48
CA ALA A 23 -23.61 17.35 50.57
C ALA A 23 -24.28 16.92 51.87
N VAL A 24 -24.05 15.69 52.33
CA VAL A 24 -24.57 15.20 53.63
C VAL A 24 -23.97 16.00 54.79
N VAL A 25 -22.66 16.26 54.76
CA VAL A 25 -21.95 17.05 55.78
C VAL A 25 -22.43 18.50 55.78
N LEU A 26 -22.72 19.08 54.62
CA LEU A 26 -23.30 20.42 54.50
C LEU A 26 -24.67 20.48 55.15
N VAL A 27 -25.59 19.57 54.80
CA VAL A 27 -26.95 19.52 55.37
C VAL A 27 -26.90 19.33 56.88
N TRP A 28 -26.04 18.44 57.37
CA TRP A 28 -25.83 18.24 58.81
C TRP A 28 -25.31 19.50 59.49
N GLY A 29 -24.33 20.19 58.89
CA GLY A 29 -23.81 21.45 59.38
C GLY A 29 -24.89 22.53 59.46
N THR A 30 -25.71 22.69 58.41
CA THR A 30 -26.82 23.66 58.39
C THR A 30 -27.79 23.46 59.55
N ILE A 31 -28.13 22.20 59.86
CA ILE A 31 -29.02 21.85 60.99
C ILE A 31 -28.33 22.14 62.34
N LYS A 32 -27.06 21.73 62.48
CA LYS A 32 -26.31 21.87 63.75
C LYS A 32 -26.09 23.33 64.15
N PHE A 33 -25.78 24.21 63.19
CA PHE A 33 -25.59 25.64 63.43
C PHE A 33 -26.90 26.41 63.55
N ASN A 34 -28.06 25.73 63.44
CA ASN A 34 -29.40 26.29 63.62
C ASN A 34 -29.61 27.66 62.92
N LEU A 35 -29.08 27.77 61.71
CA LEU A 35 -29.02 29.04 60.95
C LEU A 35 -30.39 29.66 60.70
N ALA A 36 -31.46 28.85 60.77
CA ALA A 36 -32.83 29.32 60.66
C ALA A 36 -33.24 30.23 61.84
N GLU A 37 -32.76 29.96 63.05
CA GLU A 37 -33.03 30.76 64.25
C GLU A 37 -32.11 31.99 64.33
N GLU A 38 -30.84 31.82 63.95
CA GLU A 38 -29.83 32.89 63.88
C GLU A 38 -30.20 34.01 62.90
N LEU A 39 -30.92 33.68 61.82
CA LEU A 39 -31.39 34.66 60.82
C LEU A 39 -32.45 35.64 61.38
N TYR A 40 -33.11 35.30 62.50
CA TYR A 40 -34.10 36.13 63.20
C TYR A 40 -33.50 37.01 64.31
N LEU A 41 -32.23 36.84 64.69
CA LEU A 41 -31.54 37.66 65.71
C LEU A 41 -31.16 39.06 65.18
N ASP A 42 -30.81 40.02 66.03
CA ASP A 42 -30.40 41.37 65.57
C ASP A 42 -29.05 41.31 64.83
N PRO A 43 -28.80 42.07 63.74
CA PRO A 43 -27.60 41.94 62.90
C PRO A 43 -26.27 42.07 63.64
N ALA A 44 -26.24 42.75 64.80
CA ALA A 44 -25.05 42.93 65.62
C ALA A 44 -24.56 41.64 66.31
N ASP A 45 -25.43 40.65 66.52
CA ASP A 45 -25.09 39.38 67.19
C ASP A 45 -24.86 38.23 66.18
N ARG A 46 -25.21 38.41 64.90
CA ARG A 46 -25.14 37.37 63.85
C ARG A 46 -23.73 37.03 63.37
N GLU A 47 -22.76 37.93 63.51
CA GLU A 47 -21.45 37.81 62.84
C GLU A 47 -20.65 36.58 63.31
N GLY A 48 -20.80 36.15 64.57
CA GLY A 48 -20.02 35.05 65.14
C GLY A 48 -20.38 33.66 64.58
N VAL A 49 -21.68 33.34 64.51
CA VAL A 49 -22.15 32.01 64.08
C VAL A 49 -22.05 31.84 62.57
N PHE A 50 -22.35 32.88 61.80
CA PHE A 50 -22.18 32.87 60.35
C PHE A 50 -20.71 32.77 59.93
N GLY A 51 -19.79 33.42 60.66
CA GLY A 51 -18.35 33.27 60.46
C GLY A 51 -17.88 31.83 60.66
N GLN A 52 -18.26 31.20 61.78
CA GLN A 52 -17.92 29.80 62.08
C GLN A 52 -18.54 28.81 61.10
N TYR A 53 -19.76 29.08 60.62
CA TYR A 53 -20.40 28.26 59.59
C TYR A 53 -19.69 28.41 58.24
N GLY A 54 -19.28 29.62 57.88
CA GLY A 54 -18.46 29.89 56.70
C GLY A 54 -17.11 29.15 56.76
N GLU A 55 -16.46 29.15 57.92
CA GLU A 55 -15.24 28.37 58.17
C GLU A 55 -15.47 26.86 58.06
N PHE A 56 -16.60 26.35 58.57
CA PHE A 56 -16.99 24.94 58.43
C PHE A 56 -17.22 24.54 56.97
N ILE A 57 -17.98 25.34 56.21
CA ILE A 57 -18.21 25.09 54.78
C ILE A 57 -16.89 25.15 54.03
N GLY A 58 -16.12 26.24 54.20
CA GLY A 58 -14.87 26.43 53.47
C GLY A 58 -13.81 25.37 53.80
N GLY A 59 -13.71 25.00 55.08
CA GLY A 59 -12.76 24.00 55.55
C GLY A 59 -13.17 22.58 55.18
N ILE A 60 -14.30 22.10 55.66
CA ILE A 60 -14.66 20.67 55.59
C ILE A 60 -15.36 20.35 54.28
N VAL A 61 -16.44 21.06 53.94
CA VAL A 61 -17.22 20.79 52.70
C VAL A 61 -16.39 21.17 51.47
N GLY A 62 -15.71 22.32 51.52
CA GLY A 62 -14.82 22.81 50.48
C GLY A 62 -13.69 21.84 50.19
N SER A 63 -13.04 21.29 51.22
CA SER A 63 -11.98 20.28 51.03
C SER A 63 -12.51 18.97 50.43
N LEU A 64 -13.70 18.50 50.83
CA LEU A 64 -14.31 17.29 50.27
C LEU A 64 -14.64 17.45 48.79
N TRP A 65 -15.22 18.61 48.41
CA TRP A 65 -15.53 18.90 47.00
C TRP A 65 -14.28 19.20 46.17
N ALA A 66 -13.26 19.86 46.73
CA ALA A 66 -11.98 20.05 46.08
C ALA A 66 -11.32 18.70 45.76
N LEU A 67 -11.31 17.78 46.72
CA LEU A 67 -10.79 16.42 46.52
C LEU A 67 -11.62 15.64 45.49
N ALA A 68 -12.96 15.76 45.52
CA ALA A 68 -13.82 15.18 44.49
C ALA A 68 -13.48 15.70 43.09
N GLY A 69 -13.24 17.01 42.96
CA GLY A 69 -12.81 17.64 41.71
C GLY A 69 -11.52 17.05 41.16
N VAL A 70 -10.53 16.79 42.02
CA VAL A 70 -9.26 16.14 41.62
C VAL A 70 -9.50 14.73 41.07
N PHE A 71 -10.36 13.93 41.73
CA PHE A 71 -10.67 12.58 41.26
C PHE A 71 -11.43 12.57 39.93
N LEU A 72 -12.41 13.46 39.76
CA LEU A 72 -13.14 13.61 38.49
C LEU A 72 -12.23 14.12 37.36
N PHE A 73 -11.32 15.04 37.66
CA PHE A 73 -10.32 15.50 36.71
C PHE A 73 -9.38 14.37 36.29
N PHE A 74 -8.89 13.56 37.23
CA PHE A 74 -8.04 12.41 36.92
C PHE A 74 -8.78 11.34 36.10
N ALA A 75 -10.06 11.10 36.40
CA ALA A 75 -10.91 10.25 35.58
C ALA A 75 -10.97 10.74 34.12
N THR A 76 -11.20 12.04 33.95
CA THR A 76 -11.29 12.71 32.65
C THR A 76 -9.97 12.57 31.88
N LEU A 77 -8.84 12.84 32.52
CA LEU A 77 -7.51 12.68 31.91
C LEU A 77 -7.24 11.24 31.47
N THR A 78 -7.66 10.26 32.28
CA THR A 78 -7.50 8.83 31.96
C THR A 78 -8.33 8.46 30.73
N TYR A 79 -9.56 8.96 30.64
CA TYR A 79 -10.42 8.76 29.48
C TYR A 79 -9.80 9.37 28.22
N GLN A 80 -9.36 10.63 28.30
CA GLN A 80 -8.69 11.33 27.19
C GLN A 80 -7.44 10.60 26.72
N LYS A 81 -6.60 10.11 27.63
CA LYS A 81 -5.40 9.34 27.28
C LYS A 81 -5.75 8.09 26.47
N ARG A 82 -6.77 7.33 26.91
CA ARG A 82 -7.22 6.13 26.21
C ARG A 82 -7.75 6.47 24.81
N GLU A 83 -8.52 7.54 24.70
CA GLU A 83 -9.05 8.01 23.41
C GLU A 83 -7.92 8.40 22.45
N PHE A 84 -6.89 9.08 22.94
CA PHE A 84 -5.70 9.40 22.14
C PHE A 84 -4.94 8.14 21.69
N GLU A 85 -4.82 7.12 22.53
CA GLU A 85 -4.20 5.85 22.16
C GLU A 85 -4.98 5.14 21.04
N LEU A 86 -6.32 5.10 21.16
CA LEU A 86 -7.19 4.54 20.12
C LEU A 86 -7.10 5.33 18.81
N GLN A 87 -7.14 6.66 18.89
CA GLN A 87 -7.00 7.53 17.72
C GLN A 87 -5.65 7.35 17.02
N ARG A 88 -4.55 7.24 17.78
CA ARG A 88 -3.22 6.94 17.21
C ARG A 88 -3.21 5.59 16.49
N PHE A 89 -3.83 4.57 17.08
CA PHE A 89 -3.95 3.26 16.47
C PHE A 89 -4.76 3.31 15.16
N GLU A 90 -5.89 4.00 15.15
CA GLU A 90 -6.72 4.20 13.95
C GLU A 90 -5.98 5.00 12.85
N LEU A 91 -5.24 6.05 13.23
CA LEU A 91 -4.40 6.81 12.31
C LEU A 91 -3.33 5.93 11.67
N HIS A 92 -2.63 5.10 12.44
CA HIS A 92 -1.65 4.16 11.91
C HIS A 92 -2.30 3.14 10.95
N LYS A 93 -3.48 2.63 11.27
CA LYS A 93 -4.23 1.74 10.37
C LYS A 93 -4.63 2.45 9.07
N THR A 94 -5.10 3.69 9.18
CA THR A 94 -5.52 4.52 8.04
C THR A 94 -4.34 4.86 7.13
N GLN A 95 -3.19 5.20 7.70
CA GLN A 95 -1.94 5.44 6.95
C GLN A 95 -1.55 4.22 6.13
N LYS A 96 -1.62 3.00 6.70
CA LYS A 96 -1.34 1.76 5.97
C LYS A 96 -2.31 1.53 4.81
N ILE A 97 -3.61 1.71 5.04
CA ILE A 97 -4.63 1.58 3.99
C ILE A 97 -4.39 2.60 2.87
N PHE A 98 -4.07 3.84 3.23
CA PHE A 98 -3.78 4.90 2.26
C PHE A 98 -2.53 4.61 1.42
N GLN A 99 -1.47 4.07 2.03
CA GLN A 99 -0.28 3.64 1.31
C GLN A 99 -0.60 2.53 0.30
N GLN A 100 -1.39 1.53 0.69
CA GLN A 100 -1.84 0.46 -0.20
C GLN A 100 -2.71 0.97 -1.35
N GLN A 101 -3.63 1.90 -1.07
CA GLN A 101 -4.47 2.52 -2.09
C GLN A 101 -3.66 3.36 -3.07
N ASN A 102 -2.71 4.17 -2.58
CA ASN A 102 -1.83 4.96 -3.45
C ASN A 102 -1.00 4.07 -4.38
N PHE A 103 -0.45 2.98 -3.85
CA PHE A 103 0.25 2.00 -4.68
C PHE A 103 -0.67 1.40 -5.73
N SER A 104 -1.87 0.94 -5.33
CA SER A 104 -2.85 0.35 -6.26
C SER A 104 -3.22 1.31 -7.40
N THR A 105 -3.48 2.57 -7.07
CA THR A 105 -3.78 3.61 -8.06
C THR A 105 -2.60 3.82 -9.01
N LEU A 106 -1.39 3.95 -8.47
CA LEU A 106 -0.19 4.14 -9.27
C LEU A 106 0.07 2.94 -10.20
N TYR A 107 -0.08 1.72 -9.68
CA TYR A 107 0.02 0.48 -10.46
C TYR A 107 -0.96 0.46 -11.62
N ILE A 108 -2.25 0.73 -11.36
CA ILE A 108 -3.29 0.78 -12.40
C ILE A 108 -2.94 1.85 -13.45
N SER A 109 -2.48 3.03 -13.03
CA SER A 109 -2.05 4.08 -13.97
C SER A 109 -0.87 3.64 -14.83
N PHE A 110 0.08 2.87 -14.30
CA PHE A 110 1.19 2.32 -15.08
C PHE A 110 0.73 1.25 -16.06
N ILE A 111 -0.22 0.38 -15.68
CA ILE A 111 -0.83 -0.61 -16.58
C ILE A 111 -1.62 0.07 -17.70
N GLN A 112 -2.40 1.10 -17.39
CA GLN A 112 -3.11 1.88 -18.42
C GLN A 112 -2.13 2.51 -19.40
N LYS A 113 -1.08 3.16 -18.88
CA LYS A 113 -0.01 3.73 -19.71
C LYS A 113 0.72 2.65 -20.53
N HIS A 114 0.88 1.45 -20.00
CA HIS A 114 1.46 0.32 -20.72
C HIS A 114 0.61 -0.03 -21.95
N ASN A 115 -0.71 -0.16 -21.75
CA ASN A 115 -1.66 -0.43 -22.84
C ASN A 115 -1.68 0.72 -23.86
N ASP A 116 -1.67 1.99 -23.40
CA ASP A 116 -1.59 3.15 -24.29
C ASP A 116 -0.32 3.13 -25.16
N ILE A 117 0.82 2.70 -24.59
CA ILE A 117 2.07 2.55 -25.33
C ILE A 117 1.93 1.43 -26.36
N ILE A 118 1.36 0.28 -25.99
CA ILE A 118 1.10 -0.83 -26.93
C ILE A 118 0.25 -0.33 -28.10
N ASP A 119 -0.87 0.34 -27.83
CA ASP A 119 -1.78 0.85 -28.86
C ASP A 119 -1.10 1.86 -29.81
N SER A 120 -0.07 2.57 -29.31
CA SER A 120 0.73 3.49 -30.11
C SER A 120 1.80 2.83 -30.98
N LEU A 121 2.11 1.55 -30.76
CA LEU A 121 3.10 0.82 -31.56
C LEU A 121 2.60 0.64 -32.99
N VAL A 122 3.47 0.95 -33.96
CA VAL A 122 3.21 0.76 -35.38
C VAL A 122 4.46 0.22 -36.07
N ALA A 123 4.28 -0.84 -36.85
CA ALA A 123 5.24 -1.32 -37.84
C ALA A 123 4.59 -1.31 -39.23
N PHE A 124 5.42 -1.20 -40.27
CA PHE A 124 4.97 -1.25 -41.65
C PHE A 124 5.63 -2.43 -42.35
N ASP A 125 4.83 -3.19 -43.10
CA ASP A 125 5.36 -4.21 -44.00
C ASP A 125 5.84 -3.59 -45.34
N ILE A 126 6.34 -4.45 -46.24
CA ILE A 126 6.82 -4.05 -47.57
C ILE A 126 5.67 -3.48 -48.43
N ASN A 127 4.44 -3.89 -48.16
CA ASN A 127 3.22 -3.42 -48.84
C ASN A 127 2.61 -2.17 -48.18
N GLN A 128 3.30 -1.55 -47.20
CA GLN A 128 2.83 -0.41 -46.41
C GLN A 128 1.59 -0.70 -45.54
N SER A 129 1.27 -1.97 -45.30
CA SER A 129 0.26 -2.38 -44.33
C SER A 129 0.77 -2.10 -42.91
N ALA A 130 -0.04 -1.39 -42.13
CA ALA A 130 0.29 -1.00 -40.77
C ALA A 130 -0.11 -2.09 -39.76
N TRP A 131 0.87 -2.61 -39.03
CA TRP A 131 0.70 -3.52 -37.90
C TRP A 131 0.71 -2.70 -36.61
N ARG A 132 -0.42 -2.65 -35.91
CA ARG A 132 -0.66 -1.75 -34.76
C ARG A 132 -0.98 -2.51 -33.48
N GLY A 133 -0.74 -1.88 -32.33
CA GLY A 133 -1.11 -2.48 -31.05
C GLY A 133 -0.33 -3.76 -30.78
N SER A 134 -1.00 -4.75 -30.16
CA SER A 134 -0.41 -6.07 -29.90
C SER A 134 0.05 -6.81 -31.16
N ASN A 135 -0.54 -6.53 -32.34
CA ASN A 135 -0.12 -7.13 -33.61
C ASN A 135 1.28 -6.68 -34.04
N PHE A 136 1.80 -5.59 -33.50
CA PHE A 136 3.20 -5.19 -33.67
C PHE A 136 4.16 -6.31 -33.23
N PHE A 137 3.89 -6.97 -32.10
CA PHE A 137 4.76 -8.00 -31.55
C PHE A 137 4.73 -9.28 -32.39
N VAL A 138 3.55 -9.65 -32.91
CA VAL A 138 3.40 -10.76 -33.86
C VAL A 138 4.24 -10.51 -35.11
N PHE A 139 4.13 -9.31 -35.67
CA PHE A 139 4.93 -8.92 -36.84
C PHE A 139 6.44 -8.92 -36.53
N PHE A 140 6.85 -8.36 -35.39
CA PHE A 140 8.25 -8.36 -34.97
C PHE A 140 8.81 -9.79 -34.88
N GLN A 141 8.06 -10.68 -34.21
CA GLN A 141 8.41 -12.09 -34.08
C GLN A 141 8.52 -12.77 -35.45
N GLU A 142 7.55 -12.57 -36.34
CA GLU A 142 7.57 -13.14 -37.69
C GLU A 142 8.81 -12.69 -38.49
N LYS A 143 9.20 -11.41 -38.37
CA LYS A 143 10.40 -10.89 -39.04
C LYS A 143 11.69 -11.50 -38.54
N VAL A 144 11.82 -11.65 -37.22
CA VAL A 144 12.98 -12.33 -36.61
C VAL A 144 13.05 -13.77 -37.11
N LEU A 145 11.98 -14.55 -36.95
CA LEU A 145 11.95 -15.96 -37.31
C LEU A 145 12.18 -16.18 -38.81
N THR A 146 11.51 -15.41 -39.67
CA THR A 146 11.67 -15.55 -41.13
C THR A 146 13.11 -15.25 -41.57
N SER A 147 13.73 -14.22 -40.99
CA SER A 147 15.11 -13.84 -41.33
C SER A 147 16.12 -14.88 -40.84
N PHE A 148 15.89 -15.43 -39.65
CA PHE A 148 16.66 -16.53 -39.09
C PHE A 148 16.58 -17.79 -39.98
N VAL A 149 15.37 -18.31 -40.24
CA VAL A 149 15.15 -19.52 -41.04
C VAL A 149 15.73 -19.38 -42.45
N GLN A 150 15.57 -18.21 -43.09
CA GLN A 150 16.17 -17.95 -44.40
C GLN A 150 17.70 -18.03 -44.37
N LYS A 151 18.34 -17.55 -43.31
CA LYS A 151 19.80 -17.67 -43.17
C LYS A 151 20.22 -19.12 -42.95
N VAL A 152 19.56 -19.82 -42.04
CA VAL A 152 19.89 -21.20 -41.67
C VAL A 152 19.77 -22.16 -42.85
N ARG A 153 18.73 -22.02 -43.68
CA ARG A 153 18.54 -22.83 -44.89
C ARG A 153 19.60 -22.63 -45.96
N ASN A 154 20.34 -21.53 -45.93
CA ASN A 154 21.43 -21.24 -46.86
C ASN A 154 22.81 -21.70 -46.33
N LEU A 155 22.88 -22.25 -45.12
CA LEU A 155 24.11 -22.82 -44.56
C LEU A 155 24.33 -24.25 -45.06
N ASN A 156 25.60 -24.64 -45.18
CA ASN A 156 25.96 -26.03 -45.41
C ASN A 156 25.76 -26.84 -44.13
N ASP A 157 25.50 -28.15 -44.24
CA ASP A 157 25.23 -28.99 -43.07
C ASP A 157 26.42 -29.10 -42.10
N GLU A 158 27.65 -28.87 -42.58
CA GLU A 158 28.86 -28.80 -41.74
C GLU A 158 28.93 -27.53 -40.87
N GLU A 159 28.14 -26.50 -41.20
CA GLU A 159 28.09 -25.19 -40.50
C GLU A 159 26.90 -25.09 -39.53
N LYS A 160 26.07 -26.15 -39.41
CA LYS A 160 24.87 -26.19 -38.56
C LYS A 160 25.16 -26.83 -37.21
N THR A 161 25.92 -26.14 -36.37
CA THR A 161 26.01 -26.50 -34.94
C THR A 161 24.97 -25.74 -34.13
N GLU A 162 24.53 -26.30 -33.01
CA GLU A 162 23.60 -25.62 -32.08
C GLU A 162 24.14 -24.23 -31.66
N ALA A 163 25.44 -24.14 -31.38
CA ALA A 163 26.07 -22.89 -30.98
C ALA A 163 26.00 -21.82 -32.09
N ASP A 164 26.30 -22.21 -33.33
CA ASP A 164 26.24 -21.30 -34.48
C ASP A 164 24.82 -20.80 -34.73
N LEU A 165 23.82 -21.69 -34.62
CA LEU A 165 22.41 -21.32 -34.79
C LEU A 165 21.92 -20.37 -33.69
N VAL A 166 22.33 -20.59 -32.43
CA VAL A 166 22.02 -19.66 -31.33
C VAL A 166 22.64 -18.29 -31.58
N ASP A 167 23.89 -18.23 -32.04
CA ASP A 167 24.55 -16.96 -32.33
C ASP A 167 23.92 -16.25 -33.55
N ILE A 168 23.57 -16.98 -34.61
CA ILE A 168 22.81 -16.43 -35.75
C ILE A 168 21.46 -15.88 -35.27
N PHE A 169 20.71 -16.64 -34.47
CA PHE A 169 19.44 -16.18 -33.94
C PHE A 169 19.62 -14.89 -33.12
N ARG A 170 20.64 -14.84 -32.25
CA ARG A 170 20.97 -13.64 -31.46
C ARG A 170 21.26 -12.44 -32.36
N GLU A 171 22.04 -12.62 -33.43
CA GLU A 171 22.35 -11.55 -34.38
C GLU A 171 21.10 -11.00 -35.05
N TYR A 172 20.24 -11.86 -35.60
CA TYR A 172 19.00 -11.43 -36.26
C TYR A 172 17.99 -10.82 -35.30
N PHE A 173 17.86 -11.38 -34.09
CA PHE A 173 17.04 -10.78 -33.05
C PHE A 173 17.54 -9.37 -32.71
N THR A 174 18.85 -9.22 -32.49
CA THR A 174 19.47 -7.93 -32.14
C THR A 174 19.35 -6.92 -33.28
N TYR A 175 19.48 -7.36 -34.53
CA TYR A 175 19.28 -6.53 -35.71
C TYR A 175 17.86 -5.95 -35.76
N HIS A 176 16.84 -6.79 -35.69
CA HIS A 176 15.44 -6.35 -35.71
C HIS A 176 15.09 -5.52 -34.47
N PHE A 177 15.61 -5.90 -33.30
CA PHE A 177 15.45 -5.13 -32.07
C PHE A 177 15.99 -3.70 -32.23
N THR A 178 17.20 -3.57 -32.79
CA THR A 178 17.84 -2.27 -33.03
C THR A 178 17.04 -1.46 -34.05
N PHE A 179 16.52 -2.11 -35.10
CA PHE A 179 15.68 -1.45 -36.11
C PHE A 179 14.40 -0.85 -35.50
N TYR A 180 13.74 -1.57 -34.60
CA TYR A 180 12.51 -1.11 -33.93
C TYR A 180 12.75 -0.42 -32.58
N GLN A 181 14.00 -0.13 -32.23
CA GLN A 181 14.37 0.33 -30.90
C GLN A 181 13.65 1.61 -30.47
N ASN A 182 13.42 2.55 -31.40
CA ASN A 182 12.71 3.79 -31.10
C ASN A 182 11.26 3.56 -30.64
N SER A 183 10.59 2.56 -31.22
CA SER A 183 9.23 2.16 -30.85
C SER A 183 9.22 1.29 -29.60
N LEU A 184 10.19 0.39 -29.45
CA LEU A 184 10.27 -0.57 -28.34
C LEU A 184 10.78 0.04 -27.04
N ASN A 185 11.64 1.06 -27.09
CA ASN A 185 12.25 1.68 -25.91
C ASN A 185 11.22 2.22 -24.91
N PRO A 186 10.19 3.00 -25.32
CA PRO A 186 9.14 3.45 -24.39
C PRO A 186 8.43 2.30 -23.69
N TYR A 187 8.10 1.24 -24.44
CA TYR A 187 7.44 0.02 -23.92
C TYR A 187 8.31 -0.66 -22.86
N LEU A 188 9.57 -0.99 -23.20
CA LEU A 188 10.48 -1.70 -22.31
C LEU A 188 10.84 -0.87 -21.07
N LYS A 189 10.99 0.45 -21.22
CA LYS A 189 11.21 1.35 -20.08
C LYS A 189 10.01 1.37 -19.14
N ASN A 190 8.80 1.54 -19.67
CA ASN A 190 7.58 1.52 -18.85
C ASN A 190 7.43 0.19 -18.11
N LEU A 191 7.63 -0.93 -18.80
CA LEU A 191 7.60 -2.26 -18.23
C LEU A 191 8.65 -2.45 -17.12
N SER A 192 9.89 -1.97 -17.33
CA SER A 192 10.93 -2.02 -16.30
C SER A 192 10.57 -1.24 -15.03
N VAL A 193 9.87 -0.10 -15.19
CA VAL A 193 9.41 0.72 -14.06
C VAL A 193 8.27 0.01 -13.33
N LEU A 194 7.34 -0.60 -14.07
CA LEU A 194 6.26 -1.40 -13.50
C LEU A 194 6.80 -2.54 -12.63
N PHE A 195 7.78 -3.29 -13.12
CA PHE A 195 8.42 -4.36 -12.33
C PHE A 195 9.12 -3.81 -11.09
N LYS A 196 9.89 -2.72 -11.21
CA LYS A 196 10.51 -2.06 -10.03
C LYS A 196 9.49 -1.58 -9.02
N LEU A 197 8.34 -1.09 -9.48
CA LEU A 197 7.24 -0.65 -8.64
C LEU A 197 6.69 -1.81 -7.80
N ILE A 198 6.39 -2.95 -8.44
CA ILE A 198 5.87 -4.15 -7.78
C ILE A 198 6.90 -4.71 -6.78
N GLN A 199 8.18 -4.79 -7.18
CA GLN A 199 9.25 -5.27 -6.31
C GLN A 199 9.41 -4.41 -5.06
N ARG A 200 9.35 -3.08 -5.23
CA ARG A 200 9.43 -2.13 -4.11
C ARG A 200 8.27 -2.33 -3.14
N TYR A 201 7.05 -2.47 -3.64
CA TYR A 201 5.88 -2.71 -2.80
C TYR A 201 6.00 -4.02 -2.01
N LYS A 202 6.37 -5.13 -2.68
CA LYS A 202 6.61 -6.44 -2.04
C LYS A 202 7.60 -6.34 -0.88
N THR A 203 8.66 -5.54 -1.06
CA THR A 203 9.69 -5.32 -0.03
C THR A 203 9.17 -4.48 1.15
N GLU A 204 8.43 -3.41 0.87
CA GLU A 204 7.95 -2.46 1.89
C GLU A 204 6.79 -3.02 2.75
N THR A 205 5.90 -3.83 2.16
CA THR A 205 4.71 -4.33 2.84
C THR A 205 4.87 -5.71 3.47
N GLN A 206 6.00 -6.39 3.23
CA GLN A 206 6.19 -7.83 3.54
C GLN A 206 5.07 -8.70 2.97
N ASP A 207 4.34 -8.19 1.97
CA ASP A 207 3.25 -8.88 1.33
C ASP A 207 3.83 -10.04 0.52
N GLN A 208 3.47 -11.25 0.93
CA GLN A 208 3.82 -12.47 0.19
C GLN A 208 2.93 -12.62 -1.05
N GLY A 209 1.90 -11.78 -1.20
CA GLY A 209 0.95 -11.82 -2.30
C GLY A 209 1.62 -11.54 -3.64
N GLU A 210 1.51 -12.51 -4.55
CA GLU A 210 1.92 -12.36 -5.94
C GLU A 210 0.85 -11.67 -6.81
N TYR A 211 -0.19 -11.09 -6.20
CA TYR A 211 -1.36 -10.57 -6.90
C TYR A 211 -1.03 -9.61 -8.04
N TYR A 212 -0.20 -8.59 -7.78
CA TYR A 212 0.21 -7.63 -8.80
C TYR A 212 1.14 -8.24 -9.85
N SER A 213 2.00 -9.18 -9.44
CA SER A 213 2.85 -9.93 -10.35
C SER A 213 2.02 -10.78 -11.31
N PHE A 214 1.05 -11.52 -10.78
CA PHE A 214 0.10 -12.35 -11.54
C PHE A 214 -0.72 -11.52 -12.52
N ILE A 215 -1.28 -10.39 -12.08
CA ILE A 215 -2.01 -9.49 -12.98
C ILE A 215 -1.07 -9.02 -14.10
N THR A 216 0.14 -8.58 -13.76
CA THR A 216 1.10 -8.11 -14.78
C THR A 216 1.44 -9.22 -15.78
N LYS A 217 1.70 -10.46 -15.32
CA LYS A 217 1.93 -11.62 -16.21
C LYS A 217 0.75 -11.86 -17.15
N ALA A 218 -0.46 -11.88 -16.62
CA ALA A 218 -1.68 -12.17 -17.38
C ALA A 218 -1.99 -11.16 -18.49
N ASN A 219 -1.33 -9.99 -18.48
CA ASN A 219 -1.47 -9.00 -19.55
C ASN A 219 -0.54 -9.26 -20.75
N PHE A 220 0.47 -10.14 -20.64
CA PHE A 220 1.38 -10.39 -21.75
C PHE A 220 0.85 -11.43 -22.72
N THR A 221 0.90 -11.10 -24.01
CA THR A 221 0.71 -12.07 -25.08
C THR A 221 1.96 -12.93 -25.30
N GLN A 222 1.84 -14.08 -25.96
CA GLN A 222 3.00 -14.94 -26.28
C GLN A 222 4.06 -14.21 -27.13
N SER A 223 3.63 -13.38 -28.08
CA SER A 223 4.55 -12.58 -28.90
C SER A 223 5.25 -11.46 -28.12
N GLU A 224 4.61 -10.92 -27.07
CA GLU A 224 5.27 -10.01 -26.14
C GLU A 224 6.28 -10.74 -25.25
N LEU A 225 5.90 -11.90 -24.71
CA LEU A 225 6.82 -12.75 -23.94
C LEU A 225 8.03 -13.15 -24.79
N PHE A 226 7.84 -13.44 -26.08
CA PHE A 226 8.94 -13.66 -27.02
C PHE A 226 9.92 -12.48 -27.05
N LEU A 227 9.44 -11.24 -27.16
CA LEU A 227 10.32 -10.07 -27.11
C LEU A 227 11.03 -9.95 -25.76
N ILE A 228 10.28 -10.00 -24.65
CA ILE A 228 10.80 -9.77 -23.29
C ILE A 228 11.84 -10.85 -22.92
N TYR A 229 11.55 -12.11 -23.24
CA TYR A 229 12.44 -13.25 -23.00
C TYR A 229 13.79 -13.07 -23.67
N HIS A 230 13.80 -12.76 -24.98
CA HIS A 230 15.04 -12.64 -25.72
C HIS A 230 15.81 -11.35 -25.38
N VAL A 231 15.12 -10.26 -25.02
CA VAL A 231 15.78 -9.06 -24.45
C VAL A 231 16.53 -9.40 -23.16
N ALA A 232 15.93 -10.21 -22.28
CA ALA A 232 16.57 -10.67 -21.04
C ALA A 232 17.71 -11.67 -21.33
N GLN A 233 17.44 -12.70 -22.14
CA GLN A 233 18.39 -13.78 -22.47
C GLN A 233 19.67 -13.25 -23.13
N PHE A 234 19.53 -12.27 -24.03
CA PHE A 234 20.67 -11.67 -24.72
C PHE A 234 21.23 -10.43 -24.02
N ASN A 235 20.78 -10.14 -22.80
CA ASN A 235 21.25 -9.00 -21.99
C ASN A 235 21.18 -7.65 -22.73
N LEU A 236 20.16 -7.45 -23.58
CA LEU A 236 20.03 -6.22 -24.36
C LEU A 236 19.66 -5.02 -23.49
N LEU A 237 18.97 -5.27 -22.38
CA LEU A 237 18.65 -4.27 -21.35
C LEU A 237 18.95 -4.83 -19.96
N LYS A 238 19.85 -4.17 -19.24
CA LYS A 238 20.30 -4.60 -17.91
C LYS A 238 19.15 -4.71 -16.90
N GLU A 239 18.13 -3.88 -17.06
CA GLU A 239 16.95 -3.88 -16.19
C GLU A 239 16.16 -5.20 -16.25
N PHE A 240 16.31 -5.98 -17.33
CA PHE A 240 15.57 -7.22 -17.56
C PHE A 240 16.26 -8.49 -17.06
N ASN A 241 17.54 -8.41 -16.71
CA ASN A 241 18.32 -9.56 -16.24
C ASN A 241 17.78 -10.15 -14.92
N ALA A 242 17.15 -9.33 -14.08
CA ALA A 242 16.61 -9.75 -12.79
C ALA A 242 15.09 -9.99 -12.81
N ILE A 243 14.42 -9.75 -13.94
CA ILE A 243 12.95 -9.82 -14.01
C ILE A 243 12.45 -11.25 -13.88
N ASN A 244 13.10 -12.23 -14.52
CA ASN A 244 12.65 -13.62 -14.46
C ASN A 244 12.69 -14.16 -13.02
N ASN A 245 13.81 -14.00 -12.32
CA ASN A 245 13.98 -14.53 -10.97
C ASN A 245 13.08 -13.86 -9.91
N ALA A 246 12.59 -12.65 -10.20
CA ALA A 246 11.77 -11.88 -9.26
C ALA A 246 10.27 -12.11 -9.45
N PHE A 247 9.87 -12.53 -10.65
CA PHE A 247 8.47 -12.53 -11.06
C PHE A 247 8.02 -13.82 -11.73
N ASP A 248 8.90 -14.76 -12.11
CA ASP A 248 8.56 -15.98 -12.86
C ASP A 248 7.76 -15.69 -14.15
N VAL A 249 8.08 -14.58 -14.84
CA VAL A 249 7.30 -14.06 -15.99
C VAL A 249 7.26 -15.05 -17.15
N PHE A 250 8.28 -15.89 -17.30
CA PHE A 250 8.40 -16.81 -18.43
C PHE A 250 7.85 -18.21 -18.16
N GLU A 251 7.20 -18.43 -17.01
CA GLU A 251 6.53 -19.70 -16.70
C GLU A 251 5.40 -20.00 -17.68
N ASP A 252 4.64 -18.97 -18.08
CA ASP A 252 3.52 -19.08 -19.01
C ASP A 252 3.94 -19.02 -20.49
N MET A 253 5.23 -18.90 -20.79
CA MET A 253 5.75 -18.80 -22.16
C MET A 253 5.80 -20.20 -22.80
N ALA A 254 5.16 -20.36 -23.97
CA ALA A 254 5.22 -21.62 -24.69
C ALA A 254 6.66 -21.95 -25.13
N GLU A 255 7.06 -23.21 -24.97
CA GLU A 255 8.43 -23.67 -25.29
C GLU A 255 8.82 -23.41 -26.75
N GLU A 256 7.85 -23.46 -27.66
CA GLU A 256 8.04 -23.18 -29.10
C GLU A 256 8.60 -21.78 -29.39
N TYR A 257 8.45 -20.84 -28.46
CA TYR A 257 8.95 -19.48 -28.60
C TYR A 257 10.33 -19.28 -27.98
N LYS A 258 10.91 -20.27 -27.30
CA LYS A 258 12.24 -20.14 -26.69
C LYS A 258 13.32 -20.46 -27.72
N VAL A 259 14.40 -19.67 -27.74
CA VAL A 259 15.54 -19.86 -28.66
C VAL A 259 16.07 -21.29 -28.69
N ALA A 260 16.11 -22.00 -27.56
CA ALA A 260 16.58 -23.37 -27.50
C ALA A 260 15.72 -24.32 -28.35
N HIS A 261 14.40 -24.19 -28.30
CA HIS A 261 13.48 -25.00 -29.10
C HIS A 261 13.52 -24.60 -30.58
N ILE A 262 13.55 -23.30 -30.87
CA ILE A 262 13.64 -22.78 -32.24
C ILE A 262 14.91 -23.30 -32.94
N VAL A 263 16.03 -23.31 -32.24
CA VAL A 263 17.30 -23.85 -32.76
C VAL A 263 17.22 -25.35 -32.94
N GLN A 264 16.65 -26.08 -31.97
CA GLN A 264 16.50 -27.53 -32.07
C GLN A 264 15.66 -27.94 -33.29
N GLN A 265 14.57 -27.22 -33.59
CA GLN A 265 13.74 -27.50 -34.77
C GLN A 265 14.46 -27.38 -36.11
N GLU A 266 15.50 -26.54 -36.20
CA GLU A 266 16.27 -26.37 -37.45
C GLU A 266 17.52 -27.27 -37.52
N LEU A 267 17.84 -27.98 -36.44
CA LEU A 267 18.88 -29.03 -36.41
C LEU A 267 18.35 -30.40 -36.85
N GLU A 268 17.05 -30.65 -36.67
CA GLU A 268 16.33 -31.87 -37.07
C GLU A 268 16.00 -31.90 -38.57
#